data_AF-A0A4Y6R1Z6-F1
#
_entry.id   AF-A0A4Y6R1Z6-F1
#
_cell.length_a   1.000
_cell.length_b   1.000
_cell.length_c   1.000
_cell.angle_alpha   90.00
_cell.angle_beta   90.00
_cell.angle_gamma   90.00
#
_symmetry.space_group_name_H-M   'P 1'
#
loop_
_entity.id
_entity.type
_entity.pdbx_description
1 polymer ?
#
loop_
_entity_poly.entity_id
_entity_poly.type
_entity_poly.pdbx_seq_one_letter_code
_entity_poly.pdbx_strand_id
1 'polypeptide(L)'
;MPHRCKPQWEKPIPEQSVETVVIGGGQAGLATAFHLGGRGRDFIVVDANRDIGDSWRYRWDSLQLFTPAGFSHLPGLKFPAPRADRPTKDAMADRSRNCP
;
A
#
# COMPACT_ATOMS: atom_id res chain seq x y z
N MET A 1 22.20 -34.05 -24.01
CA MET A 1 22.58 -33.08 -22.96
C MET A 1 21.38 -32.19 -22.70
N PRO A 2 20.81 -32.12 -21.49
CA PRO A 2 19.59 -31.34 -21.28
C PRO A 2 19.91 -29.85 -21.31
N HIS A 3 19.17 -29.12 -22.12
CA HIS A 3 19.24 -27.66 -22.22
C HIS A 3 18.78 -27.06 -20.89
N ARG A 4 19.72 -26.50 -20.11
CA ARG A 4 19.41 -25.81 -18.86
C ARG A 4 18.69 -24.51 -19.19
N CYS A 5 17.38 -24.46 -18.99
CA CYS A 5 16.62 -23.21 -19.05
C CYS A 5 17.16 -22.29 -17.96
N LYS A 6 17.87 -21.24 -18.37
CA LYS A 6 18.39 -20.21 -17.48
C LYS A 6 17.20 -19.47 -16.86
N PRO A 7 17.13 -19.33 -15.53
CA PRO A 7 16.01 -18.65 -14.90
C PRO A 7 16.03 -17.15 -15.24
N GLN A 8 14.85 -16.56 -15.37
CA GLN A 8 14.64 -15.18 -15.84
C GLN A 8 15.40 -14.11 -15.02
N TRP A 9 15.79 -14.42 -13.76
CA TRP A 9 16.50 -13.50 -12.86
C TRP A 9 17.98 -13.28 -13.20
N GLU A 10 18.56 -14.03 -14.15
CA GLU A 10 19.93 -13.78 -14.65
C GLU A 10 20.01 -12.63 -15.68
N LYS A 11 18.87 -12.04 -16.09
CA LYS A 11 18.87 -10.86 -16.95
C LYS A 11 19.29 -9.62 -16.14
N PRO A 12 20.14 -8.73 -16.69
CA PRO A 12 20.47 -7.48 -16.02
C PRO A 12 19.17 -6.71 -15.75
N ILE A 13 18.94 -6.41 -14.47
CA ILE A 13 17.79 -5.63 -14.02
C ILE A 13 18.03 -4.21 -14.55
N PRO A 14 17.05 -3.59 -15.26
CA PRO A 14 17.21 -2.21 -15.70
C PRO A 14 17.55 -1.34 -14.49
N GLU A 15 18.66 -0.61 -14.58
CA GLU A 15 19.21 0.17 -13.49
C GLU A 15 18.33 1.42 -13.29
N GLN A 16 17.40 1.33 -12.34
CA GLN A 16 16.57 2.44 -11.88
C GLN A 16 17.12 2.88 -10.52
N SER A 17 17.72 4.07 -10.47
CA SER A 17 18.20 4.67 -9.22
C SER A 17 17.13 5.59 -8.65
N VAL A 18 16.77 5.39 -7.39
CA VAL A 18 15.83 6.24 -6.65
C VAL A 18 16.43 6.52 -5.27
N GLU A 19 16.20 7.70 -4.72
CA GLU A 19 16.76 8.05 -3.40
C GLU A 19 16.20 7.16 -2.29
N THR A 20 14.89 6.89 -2.31
CA THR A 20 14.20 6.14 -1.26
C THR A 20 13.29 5.07 -1.81
N VAL A 21 13.34 3.88 -1.22
CA VAL A 21 12.41 2.78 -1.50
C VAL A 21 11.56 2.52 -0.25
N VAL A 22 10.24 2.65 -0.38
CA VAL A 22 9.28 2.28 0.66
C VAL A 22 8.76 0.88 0.36
N ILE A 23 9.04 -0.07 1.25
CA ILE A 23 8.60 -1.46 1.11
C ILE A 23 7.28 -1.64 1.88
N GLY A 24 6.21 -1.91 1.13
CA GLY A 24 4.84 -2.13 1.59
C GLY A 24 3.91 -0.96 1.27
N GLY A 25 2.94 -1.17 0.39
CA GLY A 25 1.84 -0.26 0.04
C GLY A 25 0.66 -0.32 1.02
N GLY A 26 0.93 -0.60 2.30
CA GLY A 26 -0.05 -0.54 3.38
C GLY A 26 -0.23 0.88 3.92
N GLN A 27 -0.99 1.03 5.00
CA GLN A 27 -1.25 2.34 5.60
C GLN A 27 0.02 3.10 6.00
N ALA A 28 1.01 2.40 6.57
CA ALA A 28 2.28 2.99 6.96
C ALA A 28 3.08 3.48 5.75
N GLY A 29 3.20 2.65 4.70
CA GLY A 29 3.94 3.03 3.50
C GLY A 29 3.28 4.18 2.74
N LEU A 30 1.96 4.21 2.64
CA LEU A 30 1.22 5.32 2.03
C LEU A 30 1.36 6.63 2.83
N ALA A 31 1.33 6.56 4.17
CA ALA A 31 1.57 7.73 5.01
C ALA A 31 3.01 8.26 4.84
N THR A 32 4.00 7.36 4.76
CA THR A 32 5.39 7.72 4.47
C THR A 32 5.51 8.37 3.09
N ALA A 33 4.92 7.77 2.06
CA ALA A 33 4.90 8.29 0.70
C ALA A 33 4.31 9.70 0.62
N PHE A 34 3.18 9.95 1.29
CA PHE A 34 2.58 11.28 1.36
C PHE A 34 3.56 12.33 1.92
N HIS A 35 4.28 11.99 2.99
CA HIS A 35 5.23 12.89 3.62
C HIS A 35 6.53 13.07 2.84
N LEU A 36 6.95 12.08 2.05
CA LEU A 36 8.07 12.19 1.12
C LEU A 36 7.70 13.09 -0.07
N GLY A 37 6.53 12.87 -0.66
CA GLY A 37 5.99 13.70 -1.75
C GLY A 37 5.82 15.16 -1.34
N GLY A 38 5.28 15.41 -0.15
CA GLY A 38 5.17 16.77 0.41
C GLY A 38 6.51 17.47 0.68
N ARG A 39 7.63 16.74 0.65
CA ARG A 39 9.00 17.28 0.79
C ARG A 39 9.77 17.28 -0.53
N GLY A 40 9.14 16.88 -1.64
CA GLY A 40 9.80 16.80 -2.95
C GLY A 40 10.94 15.80 -3.02
N ARG A 41 10.90 14.73 -2.20
CA ARG A 41 11.91 13.66 -2.23
C ARG A 41 11.56 12.67 -3.32
N ASP A 42 12.58 12.09 -3.96
CA ASP A 42 12.39 11.03 -4.95
C ASP A 42 12.19 9.69 -4.24
N PHE A 43 11.11 8.98 -4.57
CA PHE A 43 10.81 7.70 -3.94
C PHE A 43 9.93 6.81 -4.81
N ILE A 44 10.00 5.51 -4.51
CA ILE A 44 9.07 4.51 -5.01
C ILE A 44 8.46 3.73 -3.86
N VAL A 45 7.21 3.28 -4.04
CA VAL A 45 6.55 2.35 -3.14
C VAL A 45 6.40 1.02 -3.86
N VAL A 46 6.84 -0.06 -3.22
CA VAL A 46 6.69 -1.42 -3.73
C VAL A 46 5.81 -2.22 -2.79
N ASP A 47 4.88 -3.02 -3.32
CA ASP A 47 4.03 -3.91 -2.52
C ASP A 47 4.03 -5.31 -3.10
N ALA A 48 3.80 -6.31 -2.26
CA ALA A 48 3.71 -7.71 -2.68
C ALA A 48 2.34 -8.07 -3.27
N ASN A 49 1.29 -7.31 -2.94
CA ASN A 49 -0.04 -7.51 -3.47
C ASN A 49 -0.21 -6.84 -4.83
N ARG A 50 -1.23 -7.28 -5.57
CA ARG A 50 -1.56 -6.73 -6.88
C ARG A 50 -2.07 -5.30 -6.77
N ASP A 51 -2.99 -5.04 -5.84
CA ASP A 51 -3.60 -3.72 -5.66
C ASP A 51 -3.30 -3.15 -4.26
N ILE A 52 -3.18 -1.82 -4.17
CA ILE A 52 -2.92 -1.13 -2.90
C ILE A 52 -4.08 -1.39 -1.93
N GLY A 53 -3.76 -1.76 -0.69
CA GLY A 53 -4.75 -2.06 0.34
C GLY A 53 -5.26 -3.50 0.35
N ASP A 54 -4.89 -4.34 -0.61
CA ASP A 54 -5.33 -5.75 -0.67
C ASP A 54 -4.92 -6.57 0.55
N SER A 55 -3.86 -6.17 1.25
CA SER A 55 -3.50 -6.78 2.55
C SER A 55 -4.65 -6.78 3.57
N TRP A 56 -5.61 -5.84 3.47
CA TRP A 56 -6.83 -5.85 4.26
C TRP A 56 -7.88 -6.83 3.72
N ARG A 57 -8.01 -7.00 2.39
CA ARG A 57 -8.99 -7.92 1.79
C ARG A 57 -8.76 -9.36 2.18
N TYR A 58 -7.49 -9.74 2.37
CA TYR A 58 -7.07 -11.09 2.79
C TYR A 58 -7.28 -11.36 4.29
N ARG A 59 -7.85 -10.43 5.05
CA ARG A 59 -8.27 -10.68 6.44
C ARG A 59 -9.62 -11.41 6.47
N TRP A 60 -9.95 -11.96 7.64
CA TRP A 60 -11.21 -12.66 7.88
C TRP A 60 -12.43 -11.76 7.68
N ASP A 61 -13.52 -12.32 7.14
CA ASP A 61 -14.70 -11.55 6.71
C ASP A 61 -15.39 -10.77 7.83
N SER A 62 -15.33 -11.27 9.06
CA SER A 62 -15.91 -10.61 10.24
C SER A 62 -15.06 -9.47 10.80
N LEU A 63 -13.91 -9.15 10.19
CA LEU A 63 -13.04 -8.08 10.68
C LEU A 63 -13.74 -6.72 10.55
N GLN A 64 -13.96 -6.11 11.72
CA GLN A 64 -14.24 -4.69 11.88
C GLN A 64 -13.21 -4.07 12.83
N LEU A 65 -12.82 -2.83 12.56
CA LEU A 65 -11.93 -2.10 13.45
C LEU A 65 -12.61 -1.74 14.76
N PHE A 66 -11.84 -1.71 15.84
CA PHE A 66 -12.30 -1.16 17.12
C PHE A 66 -12.28 0.38 17.14
N THR A 67 -11.47 1.00 16.28
CA THR A 67 -11.38 2.45 16.10
C THR A 67 -12.45 2.96 15.14
N PRO A 68 -13.14 4.07 15.47
CA PRO A 68 -14.04 4.74 14.53
C PRO A 68 -13.33 5.24 13.26
N ALA A 69 -14.07 5.37 12.17
CA ALA A 69 -13.58 5.83 10.87
C ALA A 69 -12.96 7.23 10.94
N GLY A 70 -13.48 8.09 11.82
CA GLY A 70 -12.95 9.42 12.09
C GLY A 70 -11.51 9.46 12.64
N PHE A 71 -11.01 8.33 13.15
CA PHE A 71 -9.64 8.18 13.63
C PHE A 71 -8.77 7.33 12.69
N SER A 72 -9.35 6.85 11.60
CA SER A 72 -8.72 5.87 10.72
C SER A 72 -8.26 6.50 9.40
N HIS A 73 -8.07 7.83 9.34
CA HIS A 73 -7.70 8.58 8.14
C HIS A 73 -6.25 8.30 7.66
N LEU A 74 -5.96 8.54 6.37
CA LEU A 74 -4.58 8.70 5.89
C LEU A 74 -4.24 10.20 5.89
N PRO A 75 -2.95 10.57 5.96
CA PRO A 75 -2.53 11.94 5.66
C PRO A 75 -3.10 12.38 4.29
N GLY A 76 -3.76 13.54 4.25
CA GLY A 76 -4.38 14.07 3.02
C GLY A 76 -5.66 13.37 2.54
N LEU A 77 -6.03 12.21 3.11
CA LEU A 77 -7.17 11.42 2.65
C LEU A 77 -8.08 10.98 3.80
N LYS A 78 -9.25 11.63 3.87
CA LYS A 78 -10.31 11.29 4.83
C LYS A 78 -10.88 9.90 4.53
N PHE A 79 -11.33 9.25 5.60
CA PHE A 79 -12.00 7.95 5.48
C PHE A 79 -13.42 8.18 4.92
N PRO A 80 -13.85 7.44 3.87
CA PRO A 80 -15.14 7.64 3.22
C PRO A 80 -16.29 6.94 3.98
N ALA A 81 -16.43 7.22 5.28
CA ALA A 81 -17.50 6.70 6.12
C ALA A 81 -17.88 7.70 7.22
N PRO A 82 -19.10 7.64 7.78
CA PRO A 82 -19.48 8.41 8.95
C PRO A 82 -18.47 8.28 10.10
N ARG A 83 -18.25 9.38 10.83
CA ARG A 83 -17.16 9.50 11.82
C ARG A 83 -17.19 8.40 12.90
N ALA A 84 -18.38 7.97 13.32
CA ALA A 84 -18.60 7.01 14.39
C ALA A 84 -18.55 5.54 13.93
N ASP A 85 -18.57 5.29 12.63
CA ASP A 85 -18.65 3.93 12.08
C ASP A 85 -17.36 3.17 12.32
N ARG A 86 -17.46 1.85 12.40
CA ARG A 86 -16.31 0.94 12.51
C ARG A 86 -16.00 0.32 11.15
N PRO A 87 -14.89 0.71 10.50
CA PRO A 87 -14.55 0.20 9.18
C PRO A 87 -14.43 -1.32 9.13
N THR A 88 -14.96 -1.94 8.08
CA THR A 88 -14.72 -3.34 7.73
C THR A 88 -13.36 -3.50 7.06
N LYS A 89 -12.91 -4.76 6.86
CA LYS A 89 -11.71 -5.05 6.05
C LYS A 89 -11.78 -4.46 4.65
N ASP A 90 -12.95 -4.51 4.01
CA ASP A 90 -13.10 -4.07 2.62
C ASP A 90 -13.11 -2.55 2.54
N ALA A 91 -13.76 -1.87 3.51
CA ALA A 91 -13.68 -0.41 3.62
C ALA A 91 -12.24 0.08 3.83
N MET A 92 -11.43 -0.66 4.58
CA MET A 92 -10.01 -0.37 4.78
C MET A 92 -9.20 -0.56 3.50
N ALA A 93 -9.48 -1.61 2.73
CA ALA A 93 -8.83 -1.86 1.46
C ALA A 93 -9.22 -0.81 0.39
N ASP A 94 -10.49 -0.45 0.31
CA ASP A 94 -11.00 0.46 -0.72
C ASP A 94 -10.52 1.89 -0.52
N ARG A 95 -10.37 2.36 0.72
CA ARG A 95 -9.77 3.68 0.98
C ARG A 95 -8.38 3.80 0.36
N SER A 96 -7.57 2.74 0.40
CA SER A 96 -6.18 2.79 -0.04
C SER A 96 -6.01 2.92 -1.56
N ARG A 97 -7.07 2.73 -2.36
CA ARG A 97 -7.02 2.92 -3.81
C ARG A 97 -6.95 4.38 -4.25
N ASN A 98 -7.45 5.30 -3.43
CA ASN A 98 -7.57 6.72 -3.78
C ASN A 98 -6.43 7.55 -3.18
N CYS A 99 -5.19 7.08 -3.29
CA CYS A 99 -4.03 7.87 -2.84
C CYS A 99 -3.98 9.19 -3.65
N PRO A 100 -3.99 10.36 -2.99
CA PRO A 100 -3.80 11.65 -3.68
C PRO A 100 -2.37 11.80 -4.20
#